data_AF-A0A7C1IKX7-F1
#
_entry.id   AF-A0A7C1IKX7-F1
#
_cell.length_a   1.000
_cell.length_b   1.000
_cell.length_c   1.000
_cell.angle_alpha   90.00
_cell.angle_beta   90.00
_cell.angle_gamma   90.00
#
_symmetry.space_group_name_H-M   'P 1'
#
loop_
_entity.id
_entity.type
_entity.pdbx_description
1 polymer ?
#
loop_
_entity_poly.entity_id
_entity_poly.type
_entity_poly.pdbx_seq_one_letter_code
_entity_poly.pdbx_strand_id
1 'polypeptide(L)'
;MAGSLSVGSAVPFPPEALPAVNIGQRLPSNFEASGLVWHTELQRLFLVSDSGLVASMTDRGEDLELWPVDADIEAVTVANPKSDFIYLGIEHPDSIYEFNLSTGTVSRIFDLTGWMDGPKNSGLEALTFVPDDADPEGGLFYAGLQETGQIFVFRLPILSSADSAAVTFIGSIYPIQGIKNISGMHYVPTQDVLYAIYDNTDLLRAMTTDGSLLGQWSLPGNDQEGVTIKGSELYLCEDYGNEGGAVYRYAPFVVFPQPDLNNDGKVDLHDYAVFSGYWRSGLFWTFADLNADGRLDVSDVALFASLWLRGK
;
A
#
# COMPACT_ATOMS: atom_id res chain seq x y z
N MET A 1 13.97 -20.43 -5.15
CA MET A 1 12.85 -20.96 -4.37
C MET A 1 12.91 -20.24 -3.03
N ALA A 2 12.08 -19.21 -2.85
CA ALA A 2 11.91 -18.61 -1.53
C ALA A 2 11.43 -19.71 -0.59
N GLY A 3 12.14 -19.94 0.50
CA GLY A 3 11.71 -20.89 1.51
C GLY A 3 10.33 -20.47 2.00
N SER A 4 9.35 -21.37 1.95
CA SER A 4 8.10 -21.17 2.67
C SER A 4 8.50 -20.99 4.13
N LEU A 5 8.47 -19.76 4.64
CA LEU A 5 8.54 -19.54 6.07
C LEU A 5 7.39 -20.36 6.67
N SER A 6 7.72 -21.22 7.63
CA SER A 6 6.72 -22.00 8.33
C SER A 6 5.64 -21.05 8.83
N VAL A 7 4.38 -21.46 8.67
CA VAL A 7 3.17 -20.84 9.21
C VAL A 7 3.35 -20.60 10.73
N GLY A 8 4.01 -19.50 11.09
CA GLY A 8 4.52 -19.22 12.42
C GLY A 8 3.95 -17.91 12.95
N SER A 9 4.01 -17.71 14.28
CA SER A 9 3.64 -16.46 14.93
C SER A 9 4.32 -15.26 14.27
N ALA A 10 3.65 -14.10 14.29
CA ALA A 10 4.25 -12.84 13.83
C ALA A 10 5.63 -12.64 14.45
N VAL A 11 6.62 -12.29 13.62
CA VAL A 11 7.94 -11.95 14.14
C VAL A 11 7.91 -10.52 14.69
N PRO A 12 8.80 -10.15 15.63
CA PRO A 12 8.83 -8.79 16.15
C PRO A 12 9.08 -7.75 15.04
N PHE A 13 8.52 -6.56 15.20
CA PHE A 13 8.81 -5.42 14.34
C PHE A 13 10.33 -5.15 14.29
N PRO A 14 10.91 -4.75 13.14
CA PRO A 14 12.34 -4.47 13.04
C PRO A 14 12.78 -3.38 14.03
N PRO A 15 13.65 -3.69 15.02
CA PRO A 15 14.05 -2.72 16.03
C PRO A 15 14.83 -1.54 15.46
N GLU A 16 15.51 -1.73 14.33
CA GLU A 16 16.24 -0.67 13.60
C GLU A 16 15.33 0.40 13.02
N ALA A 17 14.06 0.09 12.78
CA ALA A 17 13.07 1.04 12.26
C ALA A 17 12.51 1.97 13.35
N LEU A 18 12.83 1.72 14.62
CA LEU A 18 12.34 2.43 15.79
C LEU A 18 13.37 3.44 16.34
N PRO A 19 12.91 4.55 16.95
CA PRO A 19 11.52 4.96 17.12
C PRO A 19 10.94 5.58 15.85
N ALA A 20 9.61 5.59 15.76
CA ALA A 20 8.89 6.28 14.69
C ALA A 20 9.02 7.81 14.80
N VAL A 21 8.80 8.50 13.68
CA VAL A 21 8.63 9.97 13.64
C VAL A 21 7.18 10.28 13.26
N ASN A 22 6.46 11.00 14.12
CA ASN A 22 5.13 11.51 13.78
C ASN A 22 5.27 12.68 12.78
N ILE A 23 4.76 12.50 11.57
CA ILE A 23 4.75 13.50 10.50
C ILE A 23 3.35 14.12 10.29
N GLY A 24 2.32 13.62 10.97
CA GLY A 24 0.93 14.11 10.84
C GLY A 24 0.63 15.41 11.61
N GLN A 25 1.63 16.05 12.23
CA GLN A 25 1.43 17.16 13.17
C GLN A 25 0.76 18.42 12.60
N ARG A 26 0.68 18.55 11.27
CA ARG A 26 -0.01 19.67 10.60
C ARG A 26 -1.45 19.34 10.18
N LEU A 27 -1.87 18.08 10.27
CA LEU A 27 -3.24 17.68 9.99
C LEU A 27 -4.20 18.36 10.98
N PRO A 28 -5.46 18.61 10.58
CA PRO A 28 -6.50 19.07 11.51
C PRO A 28 -6.55 18.17 12.76
N SER A 29 -6.85 18.75 13.92
CA SER A 29 -6.90 17.98 15.18
C SER A 29 -8.00 16.92 15.21
N ASN A 30 -8.99 17.03 14.33
CA ASN A 30 -10.09 16.08 14.16
C ASN A 30 -9.92 15.23 12.88
N PHE A 31 -8.71 15.18 12.31
CA PHE A 31 -8.43 14.32 11.18
C PHE A 31 -8.24 12.89 11.70
N GLU A 32 -9.30 12.11 11.71
CA GLU A 32 -9.35 10.67 12.00
C GLU A 32 -8.73 9.93 10.80
N ALA A 33 -7.51 9.42 10.93
CA ALA A 33 -6.67 9.05 9.78
C ALA A 33 -6.86 7.59 9.36
N SER A 34 -7.55 7.36 8.23
CA SER A 34 -7.86 6.00 7.77
C SER A 34 -6.86 5.46 6.74
N GLY A 35 -6.66 6.14 5.61
CA GLY A 35 -5.85 5.63 4.49
C GLY A 35 -4.66 6.54 4.14
N LEU A 36 -3.60 5.96 3.57
CA LEU A 36 -2.52 6.74 2.93
C LEU A 36 -1.84 6.02 1.77
N VAL A 37 -1.32 6.80 0.82
CA VAL A 37 -0.52 6.31 -0.31
C VAL A 37 0.56 7.31 -0.72
N TRP A 38 1.75 6.81 -1.06
CA TRP A 38 2.78 7.62 -1.70
C TRP A 38 2.54 7.75 -3.21
N HIS A 39 2.46 8.99 -3.70
CA HIS A 39 2.35 9.28 -5.11
C HIS A 39 3.74 9.63 -5.68
N THR A 40 4.30 8.73 -6.49
CA THR A 40 5.69 8.81 -6.96
C THR A 40 5.96 10.01 -7.87
N GLU A 41 5.10 10.33 -8.84
CA GLU A 41 5.38 11.44 -9.77
C GLU A 41 5.27 12.82 -9.08
N LEU A 42 4.28 12.99 -8.19
CA LEU A 42 4.10 14.23 -7.43
C LEU A 42 5.06 14.34 -6.22
N GLN A 43 5.66 13.23 -5.78
CA GLN A 43 6.49 13.13 -4.58
C GLN A 43 5.75 13.61 -3.33
N ARG A 44 4.52 13.13 -3.14
CA ARG A 44 3.64 13.52 -2.03
C ARG A 44 2.92 12.31 -1.46
N LEU A 45 2.65 12.34 -0.16
CA LEU A 45 1.66 11.48 0.47
C LEU A 45 0.27 12.04 0.20
N PHE A 46 -0.66 11.16 -0.13
CA PHE A 46 -2.09 11.41 -0.03
C PHE A 46 -2.65 10.61 1.14
N LEU A 47 -3.48 11.25 1.95
CA LEU A 47 -4.11 10.66 3.12
C LEU A 47 -5.60 10.94 3.09
N VAL A 48 -6.36 10.10 3.77
CA VAL A 48 -7.81 10.26 3.88
C VAL A 48 -8.24 10.14 5.33
N SER A 49 -9.39 10.73 5.61
CA SER A 49 -10.08 10.64 6.88
C SER A 49 -11.52 10.25 6.65
N ASP A 50 -12.03 9.34 7.49
CA ASP A 50 -13.43 8.94 7.62
C ASP A 50 -14.38 10.16 7.78
N SER A 51 -13.88 11.27 8.33
CA SER A 51 -14.59 12.55 8.44
C SER A 51 -14.84 13.27 7.10
N GLY A 52 -14.39 12.73 5.98
CA GLY A 52 -14.62 13.27 4.64
C GLY A 52 -13.56 14.26 4.18
N LEU A 53 -12.28 13.98 4.46
CA LEU A 53 -11.16 14.82 4.02
C LEU A 53 -10.13 14.01 3.24
N VAL A 54 -9.73 14.55 2.09
CA VAL A 54 -8.48 14.14 1.41
C VAL A 54 -7.41 15.16 1.76
N ALA A 55 -6.25 14.68 2.22
CA ALA A 55 -5.09 15.49 2.51
C ALA A 55 -3.94 15.14 1.56
N SER A 56 -3.08 16.11 1.24
CA SER A 56 -1.79 15.86 0.60
C SER A 56 -0.68 16.61 1.31
N MET A 57 0.44 15.95 1.56
CA MET A 57 1.62 16.55 2.20
C MET A 57 2.90 15.91 1.68
N THR A 58 4.05 16.53 1.95
CA THR A 58 5.35 15.87 1.72
C THR A 58 5.51 14.65 2.62
N ASP A 59 6.50 13.80 2.34
CA ASP A 59 6.85 12.66 3.18
C ASP A 59 7.43 13.03 4.57
N ARG A 60 7.46 14.34 4.88
CA ARG A 60 7.86 14.93 6.16
C ARG A 60 6.73 15.70 6.84
N GLY A 61 5.51 15.66 6.28
CA GLY A 61 4.36 16.35 6.86
C GLY A 61 4.31 17.84 6.56
N GLU A 62 4.99 18.29 5.50
CA GLU A 62 5.04 19.69 5.09
C GLU A 62 4.13 19.96 3.90
N ASP A 63 3.92 21.24 3.58
CA ASP A 63 3.12 21.71 2.44
C ASP A 63 1.72 21.13 2.36
N LEU A 64 0.99 21.06 3.49
CA LEU A 64 -0.33 20.46 3.58
C LEU A 64 -1.37 21.14 2.67
N GLU A 65 -2.08 20.33 1.90
CA GLU A 65 -3.26 20.68 1.11
C GLU A 65 -4.44 19.79 1.54
N LEU A 66 -5.67 20.32 1.48
CA LEU A 66 -6.88 19.65 1.95
C LEU A 66 -8.03 19.85 0.96
N TRP A 67 -8.79 18.78 0.72
CA TRP A 67 -10.02 18.81 -0.08
C TRP A 67 -11.15 18.10 0.69
N PRO A 68 -12.31 18.75 0.87
CA PRO A 68 -13.48 18.10 1.44
C PRO A 68 -14.13 17.16 0.42
N VAL A 69 -14.56 16.00 0.89
CA VAL A 69 -15.34 15.00 0.15
C VAL A 69 -16.44 14.51 1.07
N ASP A 70 -17.69 14.52 0.62
CA ASP A 70 -18.86 14.12 1.42
C ASP A 70 -19.02 12.59 1.42
N ALA A 71 -18.16 11.87 2.16
CA ALA A 71 -18.16 10.40 2.28
C ALA A 71 -17.34 9.92 3.50
N ASP A 72 -17.62 8.68 3.98
CA ASP A 72 -16.72 7.88 4.84
C ASP A 72 -15.55 7.38 4.00
N ILE A 73 -14.37 8.01 4.09
CA ILE A 73 -13.23 7.66 3.26
C ILE A 73 -12.20 6.86 4.07
N GLU A 74 -12.13 5.56 3.81
CA GLU A 74 -11.24 4.69 4.58
C GLU A 74 -9.91 4.41 3.89
N ALA A 75 -9.90 4.42 2.56
CA ALA A 75 -8.73 3.99 1.81
C ALA A 75 -8.36 4.95 0.68
N VAL A 76 -7.10 4.90 0.25
CA VAL A 76 -6.65 5.66 -0.92
C VAL A 76 -5.57 4.91 -1.69
N THR A 77 -5.62 4.94 -3.02
CA THR A 77 -4.59 4.37 -3.87
C THR A 77 -4.36 5.17 -5.15
N VAL A 78 -3.22 4.90 -5.81
CA VAL A 78 -2.84 5.49 -7.10
C VAL A 78 -2.76 4.36 -8.12
N ALA A 79 -3.61 4.41 -9.16
CA ALA A 79 -3.56 3.42 -10.25
C ALA A 79 -2.59 3.82 -11.36
N ASN A 80 -2.58 5.12 -11.73
CA ASN A 80 -1.70 5.66 -12.76
C ASN A 80 -1.11 7.00 -12.28
N PRO A 81 0.16 7.04 -11.86
CA PRO A 81 0.75 8.26 -11.32
C PRO A 81 0.96 9.37 -12.37
N LYS A 82 0.70 9.10 -13.66
CA LYS A 82 0.71 10.11 -14.73
C LYS A 82 -0.66 10.72 -15.00
N SER A 83 -1.72 10.18 -14.40
CA SER A 83 -3.06 10.75 -14.49
C SER A 83 -3.31 11.76 -13.38
N ASP A 84 -4.30 12.63 -13.57
CA ASP A 84 -4.77 13.56 -12.55
C ASP A 84 -5.69 12.89 -11.50
N PHE A 85 -5.62 11.58 -11.33
CA PHE A 85 -6.58 10.82 -10.52
C PHE A 85 -5.90 10.00 -9.43
N ILE A 86 -6.52 10.02 -8.25
CA ILE A 86 -6.37 9.01 -7.20
C ILE A 86 -7.73 8.35 -6.96
N TYR A 87 -7.72 7.22 -6.26
CA TYR A 87 -8.92 6.44 -6.02
C TYR A 87 -9.12 6.29 -4.52
N LEU A 88 -10.31 6.64 -4.06
CA LEU A 88 -10.70 6.63 -2.65
C LEU A 88 -11.59 5.41 -2.40
N GLY A 89 -11.30 4.63 -1.38
CA GLY A 89 -12.19 3.57 -0.91
C GLY A 89 -13.17 4.14 0.10
N ILE A 90 -14.46 3.88 -0.13
CA ILE A 90 -15.55 4.41 0.69
C ILE A 90 -16.20 3.28 1.47
N GLU A 91 -16.34 3.45 2.78
CA GLU A 91 -16.77 2.38 3.69
C GLU A 91 -18.16 1.86 3.31
N HIS A 92 -19.13 2.78 3.20
CA HIS A 92 -20.52 2.43 3.01
C HIS A 92 -21.34 3.51 2.28
N PRO A 93 -22.12 3.16 1.23
CA PRO A 93 -22.10 1.86 0.55
C PRO A 93 -20.72 1.58 -0.07
N ASP A 94 -20.24 0.34 0.04
CA ASP A 94 -18.91 -0.07 -0.41
C ASP A 94 -18.69 0.38 -1.86
N SER A 95 -17.75 1.31 -2.06
CA SER A 95 -17.51 1.92 -3.36
C SER A 95 -16.09 2.44 -3.51
N ILE A 96 -15.69 2.65 -4.77
CA ILE A 96 -14.43 3.35 -5.10
C ILE A 96 -14.78 4.66 -5.80
N TYR A 97 -14.27 5.77 -5.29
CA TYR A 97 -14.44 7.09 -5.90
C TYR A 97 -13.19 7.46 -6.68
N GLU A 98 -13.36 7.84 -7.94
CA GLU A 98 -12.28 8.47 -8.72
C GLU A 98 -12.23 9.96 -8.38
N PHE A 99 -11.16 10.38 -7.72
CA PHE A 99 -10.95 11.75 -7.28
C PHE A 99 -9.97 12.47 -8.19
N ASN A 100 -10.39 13.60 -8.76
CA ASN A 100 -9.57 14.41 -9.65
C ASN A 100 -8.75 15.41 -8.85
N LEU A 101 -7.42 15.27 -8.89
CA LEU A 101 -6.46 16.12 -8.20
C LEU A 101 -6.43 17.56 -8.73
N SER A 102 -6.71 17.75 -10.02
CA SER A 102 -6.71 19.08 -10.64
C SER A 102 -7.92 19.92 -10.24
N THR A 103 -9.09 19.30 -10.04
CA THR A 103 -10.31 20.00 -9.64
C THR A 103 -10.61 19.90 -8.15
N GLY A 104 -10.02 18.92 -7.46
CA GLY A 104 -10.32 18.63 -6.06
C GLY A 104 -11.71 18.03 -5.86
N THR A 105 -12.22 17.26 -6.84
CA THR A 105 -13.59 16.74 -6.83
C THR A 105 -13.69 15.30 -7.32
N VAL A 106 -14.70 14.57 -6.85
CA VAL A 106 -15.04 13.23 -7.37
C VAL A 106 -15.57 13.33 -8.80
N SER A 107 -15.03 12.51 -9.70
CA SER A 107 -15.42 12.44 -11.12
C SER A 107 -16.32 11.26 -11.43
N ARG A 108 -16.07 10.10 -10.81
CA ARG A 108 -16.85 8.87 -10.97
C ARG A 108 -16.96 8.12 -9.65
N ILE A 109 -18.04 7.36 -9.52
CA ILE A 109 -18.29 6.46 -8.39
C ILE A 109 -18.49 5.05 -8.96
N PHE A 110 -17.69 4.11 -8.49
CA PHE A 110 -17.75 2.70 -8.83
C PHE A 110 -18.41 1.94 -7.67
N ASP A 111 -19.67 1.52 -7.88
CA ASP A 111 -20.47 0.82 -6.87
C ASP A 111 -20.05 -0.65 -6.74
N LEU A 112 -19.62 -1.06 -5.54
CA LEU A 112 -19.19 -2.43 -5.24
C LEU A 112 -20.25 -3.25 -4.49
N THR A 113 -21.42 -2.67 -4.16
CA THR A 113 -22.45 -3.28 -3.29
C THR A 113 -22.97 -4.64 -3.78
N GLY A 114 -22.78 -4.96 -5.06
CA GLY A 114 -23.11 -6.27 -5.62
C GLY A 114 -22.19 -7.41 -5.19
N TRP A 115 -21.03 -7.10 -4.59
CA TRP A 115 -19.98 -8.07 -4.21
C TRP A 115 -19.46 -7.84 -2.79
N MET A 116 -19.32 -6.59 -2.38
CA MET A 116 -18.99 -6.17 -1.02
C MET A 116 -20.27 -5.61 -0.40
N ASP A 117 -20.70 -6.14 0.73
CA ASP A 117 -21.89 -5.68 1.45
C ASP A 117 -21.52 -5.60 2.93
N GLY A 118 -20.55 -4.73 3.22
CA GLY A 118 -20.07 -4.49 4.56
C GLY A 118 -21.09 -3.71 5.39
N PRO A 119 -21.17 -3.93 6.71
CA PRO A 119 -21.92 -3.04 7.59
C PRO A 119 -21.27 -1.65 7.59
N LYS A 120 -22.05 -0.61 7.94
CA LYS A 120 -21.67 0.81 7.98
C LYS A 120 -20.50 1.17 8.94
N ASN A 121 -19.87 0.19 9.59
CA ASN A 121 -18.79 0.42 10.56
C ASN A 121 -17.75 -0.72 10.52
N SER A 122 -17.78 -1.52 9.45
CA SER A 122 -16.81 -2.58 9.15
C SER A 122 -16.82 -2.91 7.65
N GLY A 123 -16.92 -1.87 6.80
CA GLY A 123 -17.03 -1.97 5.34
C GLY A 123 -15.69 -2.05 4.63
N LEU A 124 -15.59 -1.39 3.47
CA LEU A 124 -14.33 -1.26 2.75
C LEU A 124 -13.36 -0.40 3.54
N GLU A 125 -12.26 -1.01 4.01
CA GLU A 125 -11.22 -0.32 4.78
C GLU A 125 -9.89 -0.24 4.04
N ALA A 126 -9.61 -1.23 3.20
CA ALA A 126 -8.33 -1.33 2.53
C ALA A 126 -8.49 -1.22 1.01
N LEU A 127 -7.63 -0.45 0.34
CA LEU A 127 -7.63 -0.32 -1.11
C LEU A 127 -6.21 -0.24 -1.65
N THR A 128 -5.90 -1.04 -2.66
CA THR A 128 -4.66 -0.88 -3.42
C THR A 128 -4.85 -1.21 -4.89
N PHE A 129 -3.99 -0.67 -5.75
CA PHE A 129 -3.93 -1.01 -7.16
C PHE A 129 -2.74 -1.92 -7.45
N VAL A 130 -3.00 -3.02 -8.15
CA VAL A 130 -1.97 -3.96 -8.60
C VAL A 130 -1.81 -3.81 -10.11
N PRO A 131 -0.71 -3.20 -10.60
CA PRO A 131 -0.48 -3.00 -12.02
C PRO A 131 -0.19 -4.31 -12.76
N ASP A 132 -0.77 -4.43 -13.95
CA ASP A 132 -0.55 -5.51 -14.91
C ASP A 132 -0.66 -4.94 -16.34
N ASP A 133 0.48 -4.86 -17.03
CA ASP A 133 0.56 -4.35 -18.41
C ASP A 133 -0.25 -5.19 -19.41
N ALA A 134 -0.60 -6.43 -19.07
CA ALA A 134 -1.45 -7.27 -19.90
C ALA A 134 -2.95 -6.97 -19.71
N ASP A 135 -3.32 -6.26 -18.64
CA ASP A 135 -4.70 -5.85 -18.38
C ASP A 135 -5.08 -4.63 -19.24
N PRO A 136 -6.25 -4.62 -19.89
CA PRO A 136 -6.67 -3.48 -20.71
C PRO A 136 -6.81 -2.16 -19.93
N GLU A 137 -6.95 -2.22 -18.61
CA GLU A 137 -7.06 -1.05 -17.72
C GLU A 137 -5.76 -0.78 -16.94
N GLY A 138 -4.67 -1.49 -17.31
CA GLY A 138 -3.35 -1.35 -16.70
C GLY A 138 -3.17 -2.06 -15.36
N GLY A 139 -4.22 -2.71 -14.85
CA GLY A 139 -4.17 -3.47 -13.60
C GLY A 139 -5.55 -3.62 -12.95
N LEU A 140 -5.54 -4.02 -11.69
CA LEU A 140 -6.74 -4.36 -10.92
C LEU A 140 -6.74 -3.65 -9.56
N PHE A 141 -7.93 -3.29 -9.10
CA PHE A 141 -8.18 -2.77 -7.76
C PHE A 141 -8.44 -3.92 -6.80
N TYR A 142 -7.73 -3.92 -5.68
CA TYR A 142 -7.89 -4.85 -4.58
C TYR A 142 -8.51 -4.08 -3.42
N ALA A 143 -9.71 -4.47 -2.99
CA ALA A 143 -10.46 -3.83 -1.91
C ALA A 143 -10.66 -4.81 -0.75
N GLY A 144 -10.26 -4.46 0.46
CA GLY A 144 -10.39 -5.27 1.67
C GLY A 144 -11.63 -4.89 2.46
N LEU A 145 -12.38 -5.90 2.92
CA LEU A 145 -13.57 -5.75 3.76
C LEU A 145 -13.21 -6.03 5.23
N GLN A 146 -13.32 -5.06 6.14
CA GLN A 146 -12.88 -5.17 7.55
C GLN A 146 -13.47 -6.41 8.21
N GLU A 147 -14.81 -6.53 8.18
CA GLU A 147 -15.58 -7.55 8.91
C GLU A 147 -15.06 -8.97 8.65
N THR A 148 -14.57 -9.22 7.43
CA THR A 148 -14.17 -10.56 7.00
C THR A 148 -12.69 -10.73 6.78
N GLY A 149 -11.92 -9.66 6.58
CA GLY A 149 -10.54 -9.72 6.11
C GLY A 149 -10.38 -10.25 4.67
N GLN A 150 -11.48 -10.40 3.92
CA GLN A 150 -11.45 -10.80 2.52
C GLN A 150 -10.99 -9.63 1.65
N ILE A 151 -10.28 -9.95 0.57
CA ILE A 151 -9.89 -8.98 -0.45
C ILE A 151 -10.65 -9.31 -1.73
N PHE A 152 -11.39 -8.35 -2.25
CA PHE A 152 -12.16 -8.42 -3.49
C PHE A 152 -11.38 -7.73 -4.61
N VAL A 153 -11.36 -8.35 -5.80
CA VAL A 153 -10.57 -7.87 -6.93
C VAL A 153 -11.50 -7.39 -8.04
N PHE A 154 -11.29 -6.16 -8.49
CA PHE A 154 -12.13 -5.48 -9.47
C PHE A 154 -11.30 -4.91 -10.61
N ARG A 155 -11.85 -4.97 -11.82
CA ARG A 155 -11.40 -4.16 -12.96
C ARG A 155 -12.36 -3.00 -13.16
N LEU A 156 -11.80 -1.79 -13.20
CA LEU A 156 -12.51 -0.54 -13.44
C LEU A 156 -12.04 0.07 -14.76
N PRO A 157 -12.92 0.66 -15.59
CA PRO A 157 -12.58 1.19 -16.91
C PRO A 157 -11.88 2.55 -16.79
N ILE A 158 -10.65 2.56 -16.27
CA ILE A 158 -9.88 3.78 -15.96
C ILE A 158 -9.03 4.25 -17.14
N LEU A 159 -8.75 3.40 -18.13
CA LEU A 159 -8.05 3.75 -19.36
C LEU A 159 -8.97 3.73 -20.57
N SER A 160 -9.90 2.78 -20.64
CA SER A 160 -10.77 2.60 -21.81
C SER A 160 -11.96 3.58 -21.86
N SER A 161 -12.31 4.22 -20.74
CA SER A 161 -13.44 5.15 -20.66
C SER A 161 -13.21 6.24 -19.61
N ALA A 162 -13.64 7.47 -19.92
CA ALA A 162 -13.69 8.56 -18.95
C ALA A 162 -15.06 8.71 -18.26
N ASP A 163 -16.10 8.05 -18.78
CA ASP A 163 -17.49 8.25 -18.33
C ASP A 163 -18.11 6.98 -17.73
N SER A 164 -17.60 5.79 -18.10
CA SER A 164 -18.14 4.53 -17.60
C SER A 164 -17.79 4.34 -16.12
N ALA A 165 -18.81 4.01 -15.33
CA ALA A 165 -18.69 3.59 -13.94
C ALA A 165 -18.93 2.07 -13.77
N ALA A 166 -18.82 1.30 -14.86
CA ALA A 166 -19.04 -0.14 -14.79
C ALA A 166 -17.96 -0.83 -13.95
N VAL A 167 -18.38 -1.75 -13.08
CA VAL A 167 -17.49 -2.57 -12.26
C VAL A 167 -17.47 -3.99 -12.80
N THR A 168 -16.28 -4.53 -13.03
CA THR A 168 -16.09 -5.94 -13.37
C THR A 168 -15.43 -6.65 -12.21
N PHE A 169 -16.19 -7.49 -11.50
CA PHE A 169 -15.63 -8.36 -10.47
C PHE A 169 -14.79 -9.48 -11.09
N ILE A 170 -13.59 -9.68 -10.54
CA ILE A 170 -12.61 -10.66 -11.01
C ILE A 170 -12.57 -11.87 -10.08
N GLY A 171 -12.64 -11.66 -8.77
CA GLY A 171 -12.60 -12.73 -7.78
C GLY A 171 -12.35 -12.22 -6.37
N SER A 172 -12.21 -13.16 -5.43
CA SER A 172 -11.93 -12.87 -4.03
C SER A 172 -10.73 -13.69 -3.54
N ILE A 173 -9.98 -13.10 -2.63
CA ILE A 173 -8.90 -13.72 -1.87
C ILE A 173 -9.38 -13.84 -0.43
N TYR A 174 -9.35 -15.06 0.10
CA TYR A 174 -9.79 -15.35 1.45
C TYR A 174 -8.64 -15.24 2.44
N PRO A 175 -8.87 -14.70 3.65
CA PRO A 175 -7.82 -14.53 4.63
C PRO A 175 -7.22 -15.88 5.05
N ILE A 176 -5.90 -15.96 5.02
CA ILE A 176 -5.16 -17.11 5.56
C ILE A 176 -5.29 -17.11 7.09
N GLN A 177 -5.54 -18.29 7.67
CA GLN A 177 -5.75 -18.50 9.12
C GLN A 177 -6.96 -17.77 9.71
N GLY A 178 -7.88 -17.26 8.89
CA GLY A 178 -9.11 -16.61 9.37
C GLY A 178 -8.87 -15.29 10.09
N ILE A 179 -7.74 -14.62 9.82
CA ILE A 179 -7.51 -13.25 10.30
C ILE A 179 -8.52 -12.32 9.62
N LYS A 180 -9.21 -11.55 10.45
CA LYS A 180 -10.22 -10.55 10.07
C LYS A 180 -9.72 -9.15 10.43
N ASN A 181 -10.54 -8.15 10.17
CA ASN A 181 -10.24 -6.74 10.43
C ASN A 181 -9.03 -6.28 9.65
N ILE A 182 -9.09 -6.47 8.32
CA ILE A 182 -8.13 -5.80 7.45
C ILE A 182 -8.45 -4.31 7.52
N SER A 183 -7.45 -3.48 7.78
CA SER A 183 -7.62 -2.03 7.93
C SER A 183 -6.90 -1.26 6.84
N GLY A 184 -5.76 -1.75 6.35
CA GLY A 184 -5.01 -1.09 5.27
C GLY A 184 -4.30 -2.06 4.35
N MET A 185 -3.99 -1.62 3.13
CA MET A 185 -3.30 -2.44 2.13
C MET A 185 -2.46 -1.61 1.16
N HIS A 186 -1.29 -2.12 0.82
CA HIS A 186 -0.40 -1.49 -0.15
C HIS A 186 0.36 -2.54 -0.95
N TYR A 187 0.27 -2.47 -2.28
CA TYR A 187 1.13 -3.24 -3.17
C TYR A 187 2.42 -2.47 -3.46
N VAL A 188 3.56 -3.14 -3.33
CA VAL A 188 4.87 -2.59 -3.70
C VAL A 188 5.32 -3.22 -5.02
N PRO A 189 5.25 -2.51 -6.17
CA PRO A 189 5.56 -3.07 -7.48
C PRO A 189 6.96 -3.65 -7.57
N THR A 190 7.95 -2.92 -7.05
CA THR A 190 9.36 -3.30 -7.11
C THR A 190 9.65 -4.61 -6.37
N GLN A 191 8.81 -4.98 -5.40
CA GLN A 191 8.95 -6.23 -4.64
C GLN A 191 8.02 -7.34 -5.14
N ASP A 192 6.98 -6.99 -5.91
CA ASP A 192 5.85 -7.87 -6.24
C ASP A 192 5.16 -8.43 -4.98
N VAL A 193 5.02 -7.58 -3.95
CA VAL A 193 4.46 -7.94 -2.65
C VAL A 193 3.25 -7.09 -2.33
N LEU A 194 2.18 -7.75 -1.90
CA LEU A 194 0.99 -7.16 -1.32
C LEU A 194 1.14 -7.12 0.21
N TYR A 195 1.18 -5.93 0.78
CA TYR A 195 1.17 -5.73 2.22
C TYR A 195 -0.25 -5.43 2.70
N ALA A 196 -0.68 -6.07 3.79
CA ALA A 196 -1.95 -5.78 4.46
C ALA A 196 -1.73 -5.64 5.96
N ILE A 197 -2.44 -4.70 6.58
CA ILE A 197 -2.44 -4.50 8.03
C ILE A 197 -3.79 -4.89 8.64
N TYR A 198 -3.75 -5.30 9.91
CA TYR A 198 -4.92 -5.73 10.67
C TYR A 198 -4.88 -5.14 12.08
N ASP A 199 -5.68 -4.10 12.30
CA ASP A 199 -5.74 -3.25 13.50
C ASP A 199 -5.88 -4.05 14.81
N ASN A 200 -6.88 -4.93 14.90
CA ASN A 200 -7.24 -5.65 16.12
C ASN A 200 -6.17 -6.63 16.60
N THR A 201 -5.19 -6.93 15.74
CA THR A 201 -4.10 -7.86 16.03
C THR A 201 -2.72 -7.21 15.95
N ASP A 202 -2.67 -5.90 15.67
CA ASP A 202 -1.44 -5.15 15.39
C ASP A 202 -0.53 -5.93 14.44
N LEU A 203 -1.04 -6.31 13.27
CA LEU A 203 -0.35 -7.25 12.37
C LEU A 203 -0.12 -6.64 11.00
N LEU A 204 1.12 -6.73 10.51
CA LEU A 204 1.46 -6.54 9.10
C LEU A 204 1.71 -7.90 8.46
N ARG A 205 1.07 -8.15 7.32
CA ARG A 205 1.33 -9.31 6.47
C ARG A 205 1.86 -8.89 5.14
N ALA A 206 2.83 -9.64 4.64
CA ALA A 206 3.24 -9.63 3.25
C ALA A 206 2.74 -10.89 2.56
N MET A 207 2.19 -10.71 1.37
CA MET A 207 1.54 -11.75 0.58
C MET A 207 1.93 -11.60 -0.89
N THR A 208 1.82 -12.68 -1.64
CA THR A 208 1.69 -12.59 -3.11
C THR A 208 0.33 -12.00 -3.48
N THR A 209 0.16 -11.60 -4.74
CA THR A 209 -1.10 -11.01 -5.25
C THR A 209 -2.28 -12.00 -5.31
N ASP A 210 -2.06 -13.29 -5.04
CA ASP A 210 -3.10 -14.31 -4.83
C ASP A 210 -3.41 -14.56 -3.34
N GLY A 211 -2.77 -13.81 -2.44
CA GLY A 211 -2.95 -13.91 -0.99
C GLY A 211 -2.05 -14.92 -0.29
N SER A 212 -1.18 -15.65 -0.99
CA SER A 212 -0.25 -16.59 -0.34
C SER A 212 0.72 -15.85 0.59
N LEU A 213 0.80 -16.30 1.85
CA LEU A 213 1.60 -15.66 2.88
C LEU A 213 3.10 -15.77 2.58
N LEU A 214 3.79 -14.63 2.57
CA LEU A 214 5.23 -14.53 2.44
C LEU A 214 5.92 -14.25 3.79
N GLY A 215 5.28 -13.47 4.65
CA GLY A 215 5.79 -13.14 5.98
C GLY A 215 4.80 -12.31 6.79
N GLN A 216 5.02 -12.19 8.11
CA GLN A 216 4.18 -11.38 8.98
C GLN A 216 4.92 -10.85 10.21
N TRP A 217 4.63 -9.61 10.60
CA TRP A 217 5.28 -8.87 11.69
C TRP A 217 4.24 -8.27 12.62
N SER A 218 4.53 -8.25 13.92
CA SER A 218 3.77 -7.40 14.84
C SER A 218 4.08 -5.94 14.54
N LEU A 219 3.06 -5.10 14.44
CA LEU A 219 3.18 -3.66 14.30
C LEU A 219 3.34 -3.00 15.68
N PRO A 220 4.08 -1.88 15.76
CA PRO A 220 4.04 -0.99 16.90
C PRO A 220 2.78 -0.11 16.85
N GLY A 221 2.40 0.46 17.99
CA GLY A 221 1.25 1.34 18.10
C GLY A 221 -0.03 0.58 18.43
N ASN A 222 -1.16 1.19 18.09
CA ASN A 222 -2.51 0.64 18.18
C ASN A 222 -3.38 1.29 17.10
N ASP A 223 -4.49 0.64 16.73
CA ASP A 223 -5.52 1.20 15.83
C ASP A 223 -4.92 1.66 14.48
N GLN A 224 -4.08 0.82 13.85
CA GLN A 224 -3.47 1.16 12.57
C GLN A 224 -4.47 0.98 11.43
N GLU A 225 -4.73 2.05 10.69
CA GLU A 225 -5.72 2.06 9.60
C GLU A 225 -5.07 2.11 8.21
N GLY A 226 -3.97 2.84 8.06
CA GLY A 226 -3.35 3.06 6.76
C GLY A 226 -1.95 2.48 6.66
N VAL A 227 -1.55 1.97 5.50
CA VAL A 227 -0.15 1.61 5.22
C VAL A 227 0.32 2.06 3.84
N THR A 228 1.53 2.60 3.73
CA THR A 228 2.27 2.71 2.46
C THR A 228 3.77 2.52 2.67
N ILE A 229 4.47 2.07 1.63
CA ILE A 229 5.92 1.86 1.66
C ILE A 229 6.54 2.68 0.52
N LYS A 230 7.56 3.47 0.87
CA LYS A 230 8.36 4.25 -0.08
C LYS A 230 9.82 3.87 0.12
N GLY A 231 10.39 3.09 -0.79
CA GLY A 231 11.75 2.55 -0.64
C GLY A 231 11.86 1.78 0.67
N SER A 232 12.83 2.16 1.52
CA SER A 232 13.02 1.59 2.86
C SER A 232 12.25 2.31 3.97
N GLU A 233 11.19 3.04 3.67
CA GLU A 233 10.40 3.80 4.65
C GLU A 233 8.97 3.24 4.69
N LEU A 234 8.52 2.84 5.89
CA LEU A 234 7.13 2.46 6.14
C LEU A 234 6.40 3.65 6.74
N TYR A 235 5.21 3.92 6.24
CA TYR A 235 4.31 4.92 6.79
C TYR A 235 3.03 4.23 7.25
N LEU A 236 2.57 4.56 8.45
CA LEU A 236 1.32 4.07 9.02
C LEU A 236 0.45 5.25 9.45
N CYS A 237 -0.85 5.14 9.22
CA CYS A 237 -1.85 5.95 9.91
C CYS A 237 -2.33 5.20 11.15
N GLU A 238 -2.57 5.93 12.23
CA GLU A 238 -3.31 5.45 13.39
C GLU A 238 -4.51 6.36 13.61
N ASP A 239 -5.68 5.77 13.85
CA ASP A 239 -6.89 6.50 14.20
C ASP A 239 -7.20 6.37 15.68
N TYR A 240 -7.47 7.49 16.34
CA TYR A 240 -7.85 7.55 17.75
C TYR A 240 -9.30 8.01 17.92
N GLY A 241 -10.11 7.92 16.85
CA GLY A 241 -11.47 8.41 16.78
C GLY A 241 -11.55 9.90 17.09
N ASN A 242 -12.46 10.31 17.97
CA ASN A 242 -12.71 11.73 18.28
C ASN A 242 -11.48 12.53 18.78
N GLU A 243 -10.37 11.88 19.09
CA GLU A 243 -9.08 12.51 19.43
C GLU A 243 -8.21 12.85 18.19
N GLY A 244 -8.70 12.54 16.98
CA GLY A 244 -8.01 12.64 15.69
C GLY A 244 -7.13 11.42 15.43
N GLY A 245 -6.20 11.56 14.49
CA GLY A 245 -5.26 10.50 14.10
C GLY A 245 -3.81 10.99 14.05
N ALA A 246 -2.92 10.03 13.84
CA ALA A 246 -1.49 10.27 13.67
C ALA A 246 -0.95 9.58 12.41
N VAL A 247 0.16 10.10 11.91
CA VAL A 247 0.87 9.51 10.77
C VAL A 247 2.31 9.31 11.19
N TYR A 248 2.73 8.05 11.24
CA TYR A 248 4.06 7.66 11.68
C TYR A 248 4.91 7.19 10.52
N ARG A 249 6.15 7.66 10.49
CA ARG A 249 7.20 7.19 9.58
C ARG A 249 8.21 6.35 10.36
N TYR A 250 8.43 5.12 9.90
CA TYR A 250 9.43 4.17 10.39
C TYR A 250 10.52 4.00 9.33
N ALA A 251 11.78 4.16 9.74
CA ALA A 251 12.91 4.05 8.82
C ALA A 251 14.22 3.68 9.53
N PRO A 252 15.02 2.75 8.98
CA PRO A 252 14.74 1.94 7.79
C PRO A 252 13.79 0.77 8.10
N PHE A 253 12.80 0.54 7.25
CA PHE A 253 11.93 -0.64 7.26
C PHE A 253 12.29 -1.55 6.06
N VAL A 254 12.98 -2.64 6.34
CA VAL A 254 13.56 -3.54 5.31
C VAL A 254 13.26 -4.99 5.71
N VAL A 255 12.06 -5.43 5.37
CA VAL A 255 11.57 -6.78 5.71
C VAL A 255 11.46 -7.70 4.49
N PHE A 256 11.49 -7.12 3.29
CA PHE A 256 11.65 -7.81 2.02
C PHE A 256 12.82 -7.22 1.24
N PRO A 257 13.37 -8.00 0.29
CA PRO A 257 14.38 -7.53 -0.65
C PRO A 257 13.94 -6.26 -1.37
N GLN A 258 14.83 -5.27 -1.47
CA GLN A 258 14.59 -4.02 -2.18
C GLN A 258 15.42 -4.00 -3.47
N PRO A 259 14.91 -4.53 -4.59
CA PRO A 259 15.66 -4.56 -5.85
C PRO A 259 15.75 -3.18 -6.54
N ASP A 260 14.88 -2.25 -6.18
CA ASP A 260 15.02 -0.82 -6.50
C ASP A 260 16.06 -0.21 -5.56
N LEU A 261 17.32 -0.28 -5.97
CA LEU A 261 18.48 0.07 -5.15
C LEU A 261 18.78 1.56 -5.20
N ASN A 262 18.23 2.29 -6.16
CA ASN A 262 18.36 3.74 -6.27
C ASN A 262 17.14 4.52 -5.70
N ASN A 263 16.06 3.82 -5.34
CA ASN A 263 14.78 4.33 -4.85
C ASN A 263 14.07 5.29 -5.82
N ASP A 264 14.15 5.03 -7.13
CA ASP A 264 13.43 5.81 -8.15
C ASP A 264 12.04 5.27 -8.48
N GLY A 265 11.66 4.14 -7.85
CA GLY A 265 10.36 3.51 -7.99
C GLY A 265 10.28 2.48 -9.11
N LYS A 266 11.40 2.08 -9.72
CA LYS A 266 11.47 1.04 -10.77
C LYS A 266 12.60 0.06 -10.48
N VAL A 267 12.55 -1.12 -11.10
CA VAL A 267 13.66 -2.06 -11.12
C VAL A 267 14.25 -2.12 -12.52
N ASP A 268 15.35 -1.41 -12.77
CA ASP A 268 15.94 -1.29 -14.10
C ASP A 268 17.49 -1.36 -14.14
N LEU A 269 18.09 -1.04 -15.29
CA LEU A 269 19.54 -1.15 -15.46
C LEU A 269 20.34 -0.20 -14.53
N HIS A 270 19.73 0.88 -14.04
CA HIS A 270 20.33 1.79 -13.07
C HIS A 270 20.49 1.10 -11.71
N ASP A 271 19.51 0.31 -11.27
CA ASP A 271 19.63 -0.50 -10.06
C ASP A 271 20.70 -1.57 -10.19
N TYR A 272 20.77 -2.21 -11.37
CA TYR A 272 21.86 -3.14 -11.66
C TYR A 272 23.23 -2.46 -11.61
N ALA A 273 23.32 -1.19 -12.05
CA ALA A 273 24.56 -0.43 -11.96
C ALA A 273 24.96 -0.22 -10.49
N VAL A 274 24.01 0.15 -9.62
CA VAL A 274 24.22 0.25 -8.16
C VAL A 274 24.69 -1.09 -7.60
N PHE A 275 23.92 -2.16 -7.84
CA PHE A 275 24.25 -3.53 -7.44
C PHE A 275 25.66 -3.95 -7.86
N SER A 276 26.01 -3.75 -9.14
CA SER A 276 27.30 -4.15 -9.70
C SER A 276 28.47 -3.37 -9.10
N GLY A 277 28.22 -2.13 -8.64
CA GLY A 277 29.18 -1.33 -7.90
C GLY A 277 29.56 -2.00 -6.56
N TYR A 278 28.55 -2.42 -5.79
CA TYR A 278 28.76 -3.13 -4.52
C TYR A 278 29.44 -4.48 -4.73
N TRP A 279 28.97 -5.26 -5.69
CA TRP A 279 29.58 -6.56 -6.02
C TRP A 279 31.06 -6.42 -6.36
N ARG A 280 31.43 -5.47 -7.24
CA ARG A 280 32.83 -5.26 -7.66
C ARG A 280 33.71 -4.77 -6.51
N SER A 281 33.15 -3.98 -5.60
CA SER A 281 33.89 -3.46 -4.45
C SER A 281 34.22 -4.51 -3.40
N GLY A 282 33.53 -5.66 -3.42
CA GLY A 282 33.61 -6.68 -2.37
C GLY A 282 33.04 -6.20 -1.04
N LEU A 283 32.36 -5.05 -1.02
CA LEU A 283 31.64 -4.57 0.15
C LEU A 283 30.34 -5.35 0.27
N PHE A 284 30.17 -6.06 1.38
CA PHE A 284 28.89 -6.62 1.74
C PHE A 284 27.96 -5.47 2.13
N TRP A 285 26.95 -5.24 1.30
CA TRP A 285 25.88 -4.32 1.61
C TRP A 285 24.60 -5.14 1.72
N THR A 286 24.01 -5.17 2.90
CA THR A 286 22.82 -5.97 3.24
C THR A 286 21.63 -5.71 2.30
N PHE A 287 21.59 -4.55 1.66
CA PHE A 287 20.56 -4.20 0.67
C PHE A 287 20.77 -4.84 -0.70
N ALA A 288 22.01 -5.17 -1.07
CA ALA A 288 22.32 -5.87 -2.31
C ALA A 288 22.23 -7.40 -2.18
N ASP A 289 22.20 -7.93 -0.96
CA ASP A 289 21.85 -9.33 -0.64
C ASP A 289 20.32 -9.47 -0.73
N LEU A 290 19.84 -9.55 -1.96
CA LEU A 290 18.42 -9.55 -2.29
C LEU A 290 17.76 -10.87 -1.90
N ASN A 291 18.46 -11.99 -1.79
CA ASN A 291 17.82 -13.23 -1.31
C ASN A 291 17.94 -13.43 0.21
N ALA A 292 18.60 -12.49 0.90
CA ALA A 292 18.87 -12.47 2.34
C ALA A 292 19.58 -13.74 2.84
N ASP A 293 20.45 -14.34 2.03
CA ASP A 293 21.19 -15.57 2.39
C ASP A 293 22.53 -15.29 3.09
N GLY A 294 22.87 -14.01 3.29
CA GLY A 294 24.10 -13.54 3.91
C GLY A 294 25.27 -13.46 2.94
N ARG A 295 25.02 -13.56 1.63
CA ARG A 295 26.02 -13.46 0.57
C ARG A 295 25.53 -12.54 -0.53
N LEU A 296 26.49 -11.90 -1.19
CA LEU A 296 26.23 -11.18 -2.43
C LEU A 296 26.73 -12.05 -3.58
N ASP A 297 25.83 -12.80 -4.21
CA ASP A 297 26.15 -13.79 -5.24
C ASP A 297 25.11 -13.91 -6.37
N VAL A 298 25.31 -14.87 -7.28
CA VAL A 298 24.54 -14.97 -8.52
C VAL A 298 23.05 -15.21 -8.27
N SER A 299 22.70 -15.67 -7.07
CA SER A 299 21.33 -15.84 -6.61
C SER A 299 20.62 -14.50 -6.44
N ASP A 300 21.31 -13.46 -5.98
CA ASP A 300 20.78 -12.09 -5.91
C ASP A 300 20.54 -11.50 -7.30
N VAL A 301 21.47 -11.75 -8.23
CA VAL A 301 21.32 -11.35 -9.63
C VAL A 301 20.11 -12.04 -10.26
N ALA A 302 19.88 -13.32 -9.94
CA ALA A 302 18.74 -14.06 -10.46
C ALA A 302 17.41 -13.50 -9.93
N LEU A 303 17.35 -13.13 -8.64
CA LEU A 303 16.17 -12.48 -8.06
C LEU A 303 15.93 -11.11 -8.68
N PHE A 304 16.97 -10.27 -8.76
CA PHE A 304 16.95 -8.98 -9.44
C PHE A 304 16.42 -9.11 -10.88
N ALA A 305 17.01 -10.00 -11.68
CA ALA A 305 16.61 -10.21 -13.07
C ALA A 305 15.16 -10.70 -13.19
N SER A 306 14.67 -11.48 -12.22
CA SER A 306 13.28 -11.94 -12.24
C SER A 306 12.28 -10.82 -12.01
N LEU A 307 12.65 -9.79 -11.25
CA LEU A 307 11.82 -8.61 -10.97
C LEU A 307 11.93 -7.60 -12.13
N TRP A 308 13.15 -7.35 -12.63
CA TRP A 308 13.38 -6.52 -13.80
C TRP A 308 12.65 -7.04 -15.06
N LEU A 309 12.73 -8.35 -15.36
CA LEU A 309 12.10 -8.92 -16.56
C LEU A 309 10.56 -8.90 -16.51
N ARG A 310 9.95 -8.66 -15.35
CA ARG A 310 8.50 -8.48 -15.21
C ARG A 310 8.04 -7.04 -15.44
N GLY A 311 8.95 -6.13 -15.78
CA GLY A 311 8.63 -4.72 -16.04
C GLY A 311 8.18 -3.95 -14.80
N LYS A 312 8.62 -4.40 -13.61
CA LYS A 312 8.26 -3.82 -12.33
C LYS A 312 9.23 -2.72 -11.90
#